data_AF-A0A356NKA4-F1
#
_entry.id   AF-A0A356NKA4-F1
#
_cell.length_a   1.000
_cell.length_b   1.000
_cell.length_c   1.000
_cell.angle_alpha   90.00
_cell.angle_beta   90.00
_cell.angle_gamma   90.00
#
_symmetry.space_group_name_H-M   'P 1'
#
loop_
_entity.id
_entity.type
_entity.pdbx_description
1 polymer ?
#
loop_
_entity_poly.entity_id
_entity_poly.type
_entity_poly.pdbx_seq_one_letter_code
_entity_poly.pdbx_strand_id
1 'polypeptide(L)' 'MATIAVLGTLDTKGVEHTFIADEIRRRGHDALLIDVGTGFPATTDHD' A
#
# COMPACT_ATOMS: atom_id res chain seq x y z
N MET A 1 -2.85 -13.83 -14.23
CA MET A 1 -2.09 -12.65 -13.76
C MET A 1 -3.12 -11.57 -13.46
N ALA A 2 -3.19 -11.13 -12.20
CA ALA A 2 -4.10 -10.08 -11.77
C ALA A 2 -3.29 -8.98 -11.09
N THR A 3 -3.76 -7.75 -11.14
CA THR A 3 -3.22 -6.67 -10.33
C THR A 3 -3.94 -6.65 -8.99
N ILE A 4 -3.19 -6.73 -7.91
CA ILE A 4 -3.69 -6.75 -6.53
C ILE A 4 -3.26 -5.45 -5.86
N ALA A 5 -4.24 -4.66 -5.44
CA ALA A 5 -4.00 -3.47 -4.65
C ALA A 5 -3.62 -3.84 -3.21
N VAL A 6 -2.53 -3.25 -2.73
CA VAL A 6 -2.02 -3.37 -1.37
C VAL A 6 -2.07 -1.98 -0.76
N LEU A 7 -3.13 -1.71 -0.01
CA LEU A 7 -3.41 -0.44 0.63
C LEU A 7 -2.80 -0.41 2.03
N GLY A 8 -2.00 0.60 2.35
CA GLY A 8 -1.28 0.65 3.62
C GLY A 8 -0.78 2.02 4.01
N THR A 9 -0.47 2.20 5.29
CA THR A 9 0.19 3.40 5.82
C THR A 9 1.72 3.20 5.75
N LEU A 10 2.31 3.48 4.58
CA LEU A 10 3.73 3.16 4.34
C LEU A 10 4.66 4.03 5.19
N ASP A 11 4.18 5.20 5.63
CA ASP A 11 4.81 6.09 6.60
C ASP A 11 5.33 5.37 7.87
N THR A 12 4.62 4.33 8.31
CA THR A 12 4.96 3.54 9.51
C THR A 12 5.11 2.05 9.23
N LYS A 13 4.61 1.56 8.09
CA LYS A 13 4.51 0.13 7.75
C LYS A 13 5.10 -0.25 6.40
N GLY A 14 6.02 0.55 5.87
CA GLY A 14 6.62 0.29 4.56
C GLY A 14 7.27 -1.10 4.41
N VAL A 15 7.92 -1.61 5.47
CA VAL A 15 8.61 -2.90 5.43
C VAL A 15 7.62 -4.06 5.30
N GLU A 16 6.55 -4.04 6.10
CA GLU A 16 5.51 -5.07 6.06
C GLU A 16 4.77 -5.09 4.72
N HIS A 17 4.50 -3.91 4.13
CA HIS A 17 3.83 -3.81 2.82
C HIS A 17 4.75 -4.25 1.68
N THR A 18 6.07 -4.04 1.81
CA THR A 18 7.06 -4.57 0.86
C THR A 18 7.05 -6.10 0.86
N PHE A 19 7.04 -6.72 2.03
CA PHE A 19 6.96 -8.19 2.15
C PHE A 19 5.72 -8.75 1.46
N ILE A 20 4.55 -8.12 1.64
CA ILE A 20 3.31 -8.55 0.98
C ILE A 20 3.39 -8.37 -0.54
N ALA A 21 3.92 -7.25 -1.03
CA ALA A 21 4.07 -6.99 -2.45
C ALA A 21 4.98 -8.03 -3.12
N ASP A 22 6.05 -8.43 -2.43
CA ASP A 22 6.97 -9.45 -2.93
C ASP A 22 6.34 -10.84 -2.96
N GLU A 23 5.53 -11.18 -1.96
CA GLU A 23 4.78 -12.44 -1.96
C GLU A 23 3.72 -12.49 -3.07
N ILE A 24 3.04 -11.38 -3.35
CA ILE A 24 2.10 -11.25 -4.47
C ILE A 24 2.81 -11.47 -5.81
N ARG A 25 3.97 -10.83 -6.01
CA ARG A 25 4.81 -11.01 -7.20
C ARG A 25 5.29 -12.44 -7.35
N ARG A 26 5.74 -13.06 -6.25
CA ARG A 26 6.18 -14.46 -6.22
C ARG A 26 5.08 -15.43 -6.64
N ARG A 27 3.82 -15.09 -6.42
CA ARG A 27 2.64 -15.89 -6.83
C ARG A 27 2.18 -15.62 -8.28
N GLY A 28 2.86 -14.76 -9.04
CA GLY A 28 2.55 -14.48 -10.44
C GLY A 28 1.44 -13.43 -10.65
N HIS A 29 1.33 -12.50 -9.70
CA HIS A 29 0.43 -11.35 -9.76
C HIS A 29 1.22 -10.04 -9.69
N ASP A 30 0.62 -8.94 -10.15
CA ASP A 30 1.20 -7.62 -9.95
C ASP A 30 0.73 -7.04 -8.62
N ALA A 31 1.63 -6.40 -7.89
CA ALA A 31 1.29 -5.66 -6.68
C ALA A 31 1.23 -4.15 -6.97
N LEU A 32 0.07 -3.54 -6.78
CA LEU A 32 -0.11 -2.08 -6.76
C LEU A 32 -0.08 -1.63 -5.30
N LEU A 33 1.04 -1.07 -4.85
CA LEU A 33 1.12 -0.46 -3.53
C LEU A 33 0.42 0.90 -3.54
N ILE A 34 -0.46 1.14 -2.57
CA ILE A 34 -1.16 2.40 -2.39
C ILE A 34 -0.87 2.90 -0.98
N ASP A 35 -0.16 4.02 -0.90
CA ASP A 35 0.11 4.69 0.36
C ASP A 35 -1.06 5.56 0.81
N VAL A 36 -1.55 5.28 2.00
CA VAL A 36 -2.53 6.08 2.75
C VAL A 36 -1.98 6.51 4.11
N GLY A 37 -0.65 6.51 4.26
CA GLY A 37 0.03 7.10 5.40
C GLY A 37 -0.12 8.61 5.32
N THR A 38 -0.81 9.19 6.30
CA THR A 38 -1.15 10.61 6.24
C THR A 38 -0.15 11.47 7.00
N GLY A 39 0.57 10.90 7.99
CA GLY A 39 1.44 11.62 8.93
C GLY A 39 0.76 12.71 9.78
N PHE A 40 -0.40 13.19 9.33
CA PHE A 40 -1.21 14.32 9.76
C PHE A 40 -2.64 14.11 9.23
N PRO A 41 -3.65 14.91 9.59
CA PRO A 41 -5.03 14.60 9.23
C PRO A 41 -5.27 14.68 7.72
N ALA A 42 -5.78 13.59 7.14
CA ALA A 42 -6.46 13.68 5.85
C ALA A 42 -7.77 14.46 6.07
N THR A 43 -7.94 15.56 5.34
CA THR A 43 -9.18 16.35 5.35
C THR A 43 -9.96 16.13 4.06
N THR A 44 -11.29 15.97 4.18
CA THR A 44 -12.24 15.92 3.06
C THR A 44 -12.91 17.26 2.81
N ASP A 45 -12.90 18.10 3.82
CA ASP A 45 -13.29 19.47 3.69
C ASP A 45 -12.14 20.20 2.96
N HIS A 46 -12.48 21.34 2.36
CA HIS A 46 -11.51 22.42 2.23
C HIS A 46 -11.42 23.25 3.54
N ASP A 47 -11.85 22.64 4.63
CA ASP A 47 -12.15 23.12 5.98
C ASP A 47 -12.20 21.91 6.95
#